data_AF-A0A0F9FRE1-F1
#
_entry.id   AF-A0A0F9FRE1-F1
#
_cell.length_a   1.000
_cell.length_b   1.000
_cell.length_c   1.000
_cell.angle_alpha   90.00
_cell.angle_beta   90.00
_cell.angle_gamma   90.00
#
_symmetry.space_group_name_H-M   'P 1'
#
loop_
_entity.id
_entity.type
_entity.pdbx_description
1 polymer ?
#
loop_
_entity_poly.entity_id
_entity_poly.type
_entity_poly.pdbx_seq_one_letter_code
_entity_poly.pdbx_strand_id
1 'polypeptide(L)'
;MITFFERLERTAYREADKIIVHSRGNKLFIEENRGIPKNKIHVINNWIDISLYDEVTRTGKFRREYGIDDKIVFLFGGVLGPSQGLDL
;
A
#
# COMPACT_ATOMS: atom_id res chain seq x y z
N MET A 1 -4.60 15.28 18.27
CA MET A 1 -3.92 13.97 18.16
C MET A 1 -2.88 13.91 17.03
N ILE A 2 -3.07 14.57 15.88
CA ILE A 2 -2.11 14.52 14.75
C ILE A 2 -0.68 14.87 15.16
N THR A 3 -0.48 16.01 15.82
CA THR A 3 0.83 16.49 16.28
C THR A 3 1.55 15.53 17.24
N PHE A 4 0.79 14.74 18.01
CA PHE A 4 1.36 13.70 18.88
C PHE A 4 1.98 12.57 18.06
N PHE A 5 1.26 12.06 17.06
CA PHE A 5 1.76 11.00 16.19
C PHE A 5 2.92 11.47 15.29
N GLU A 6 2.91 12.73 14.84
CA GLU A 6 4.04 13.29 14.10
C GLU A 6 5.32 13.36 14.95
N ARG A 7 5.20 13.70 16.24
CA ARG A 7 6.34 13.68 17.17
C ARG A 7 6.84 12.26 17.42
N LEU A 8 5.94 11.30 17.54
CA LEU A 8 6.30 9.89 17.68
C LEU A 8 7.02 9.37 16.42
N GLU A 9 6.48 9.66 15.24
CA GLU A 9 7.07 9.32 13.93
C GLU A 9 8.49 9.89 13.82
N ARG A 10 8.67 11.19 14.11
CA ARG A 10 9.98 11.86 14.04
C ARG A 10 11.00 11.23 14.99
N THR A 11 10.55 10.81 16.18
CA THR A 11 11.41 10.11 17.13
C THR A 11 11.84 8.76 16.58
N ALA A 12 10.90 7.96 16.06
CA ALA A 12 11.21 6.67 15.45
C ALA A 12 12.23 6.79 14.30
N TYR A 13 12.08 7.76 13.40
CA TYR A 13 13.05 7.96 12.32
C TYR A 13 14.43 8.39 12.80
N ARG A 14 14.51 9.19 13.87
CA ARG A 14 15.80 9.66 14.40
C ARG A 14 16.59 8.50 15.00
N GLU A 15 15.94 7.69 15.83
CA GLU A 15 16.57 6.60 16.56
C GLU A 15 16.86 5.37 15.68
N ALA A 16 16.16 5.18 14.56
CA ALA A 16 16.40 4.05 13.68
C ALA A 16 17.75 4.12 12.94
N ASP A 17 18.49 3.01 12.91
CA ASP A 17 19.69 2.86 12.08
C ASP A 17 19.36 2.81 10.59
N LYS A 18 18.25 2.14 10.27
CA LYS A 18 17.74 1.88 8.92
C LYS A 18 16.23 2.00 8.91
N ILE A 19 15.70 2.57 7.82
CA ILE A 19 14.27 2.74 7.57
C ILE A 19 13.97 2.02 6.26
N ILE A 20 13.04 1.07 6.31
CA ILE A 20 12.58 0.33 5.15
C ILE A 20 11.21 0.86 4.75
N VAL A 21 11.02 1.10 3.46
CA VAL A 21 9.74 1.52 2.89
C VAL A 21 9.36 0.65 1.70
N HIS A 22 8.07 0.58 1.41
CA HIS A 22 7.50 -0.35 0.43
C HIS A 22 7.58 0.13 -1.03
N SER A 23 7.96 1.39 -1.27
CA SER A 23 8.02 1.95 -2.61
C SER A 23 8.96 3.14 -2.71
N ARG A 24 9.35 3.49 -3.93
CA ARG A 24 10.10 4.72 -4.21
C ARG A 24 9.32 5.98 -3.82
N GLY A 25 8.00 5.99 -3.98
CA GLY A 25 7.15 7.11 -3.58
C GLY A 25 7.21 7.40 -2.08
N ASN A 26 7.17 6.35 -1.25
CA ASN A 26 7.34 6.51 0.20
C ASN A 26 8.73 7.04 0.56
N LYS A 27 9.78 6.56 -0.12
CA LYS A 27 11.14 7.06 0.08
C LYS A 27 11.23 8.55 -0.21
N LEU A 28 10.74 8.99 -1.37
CA LEU A 28 10.72 10.41 -1.74
C LEU A 28 9.94 11.25 -0.73
N PHE A 29 8.77 10.78 -0.30
CA PHE A 29 7.98 11.47 0.72
C PHE A 29 8.79 11.71 2.01
N ILE A 30 9.48 10.71 2.54
CA ILE A 30 10.29 10.88 3.77
C ILE A 30 11.50 11.79 3.51
N GLU A 31 12.20 11.61 2.38
CA GLU A 31 13.36 12.44 2.03
C GLU A 31 13.00 13.93 1.95
N GLU A 32 11.85 14.27 1.35
CA GLU A 32 11.41 15.65 1.12
C GLU A 32 10.74 16.27 2.36
N ASN A 33 10.01 15.47 3.15
CA ASN A 33 9.12 16.00 4.20
C ASN A 33 9.59 15.76 5.63
N ARG A 34 10.61 14.92 5.84
CA ARG A 34 11.03 14.49 7.20
C ARG A 34 12.48 14.80 7.55
N GLY A 35 13.30 15.27 6.60
CA GLY A 35 14.68 15.69 6.85
C GLY A 35 15.61 14.56 7.31
N ILE A 36 15.30 13.33 6.92
CA ILE A 36 16.06 12.13 7.29
C ILE A 36 17.18 11.89 6.27
N PRO A 37 18.40 11.52 6.72
CA PRO A 37 19.49 11.19 5.81
C PRO A 37 19.10 10.10 4.80
N LYS A 38 19.32 10.37 3.50
CA LYS A 38 18.92 9.47 2.40
C LYS A 38 19.52 8.08 2.49
N ASN A 39 20.70 7.95 3.10
CA ASN A 39 21.42 6.70 3.31
C ASN A 39 20.82 5.82 4.43
N LYS A 40 19.87 6.33 5.23
CA LYS A 40 19.09 5.53 6.17
C LYS A 40 17.88 4.87 5.50
N ILE A 41 17.41 5.38 4.36
CA ILE A 41 16.12 4.97 3.76
C ILE A 41 16.36 3.99 2.60
N HIS A 42 15.81 2.79 2.74
CA HIS A 42 15.92 1.70 1.79
C HIS A 42 14.54 1.26 1.30
N VAL A 43 14.42 1.01 0.00
CA VAL A 43 13.17 0.49 -0.58
C VAL A 43 13.25 -1.03 -0.62
N ILE A 44 12.29 -1.68 0.01
CA ILE A 44 12.01 -3.11 -0.15
C ILE A 44 10.55 -3.20 -0.53
N ASN A 45 10.28 -3.50 -1.80
CA ASN A 45 8.90 -3.61 -2.29
C ASN A 45 8.20 -4.77 -1.59
N ASN A 46 6.92 -4.57 -1.26
CA ASN A 46 6.09 -5.68 -0.81
C ASN A 46 6.00 -6.72 -1.92
N TRP A 47 5.98 -7.98 -1.51
CA TRP A 47 5.87 -9.13 -2.39
C TRP A 47 4.73 -10.02 -1.92
N ILE A 48 4.25 -10.87 -2.82
CA ILE A 48 3.29 -11.92 -2.54
C ILE A 48 3.82 -13.21 -3.12
N ASP A 49 3.53 -14.33 -2.47
CA ASP A 49 3.80 -15.65 -3.03
C ASP A 49 2.82 -15.93 -4.15
N ILE A 50 3.32 -15.95 -5.39
CA ILE A 50 2.51 -16.20 -6.58
C ILE A 50 2.21 -17.68 -6.80
N SER A 51 2.95 -18.59 -6.16
CA SER A 51 2.75 -20.04 -6.33
C SER A 51 1.36 -20.51 -5.90
N LEU A 52 0.75 -19.79 -4.96
CA LEU A 52 -0.64 -19.98 -4.53
C LEU A 52 -1.66 -19.76 -5.66
N TYR A 53 -1.25 -19.16 -6.77
CA TYR A 53 -2.09 -18.76 -7.89
C TYR A 53 -1.80 -19.52 -9.20
N ASP A 54 -0.78 -20.37 -9.24
CA ASP A 54 -0.32 -21.02 -10.49
C ASP A 54 -1.36 -21.96 -11.12
N GLU A 55 -2.19 -22.61 -10.30
CA GLU A 55 -3.19 -23.60 -10.75
C GLU A 55 -4.64 -23.06 -10.72
N VAL A 56 -4.83 -21.74 -10.61
CA VAL A 56 -6.17 -21.17 -10.48
C VAL A 56 -6.88 -21.14 -11.84
N THR A 57 -7.95 -21.91 -11.95
CA THR A 57 -8.81 -21.91 -13.15
C THR A 57 -10.00 -20.97 -12.98
N ARG A 58 -10.37 -20.28 -14.07
CA ARG A 58 -11.54 -19.40 -14.07
C ARG A 58 -12.82 -20.24 -14.03
N THR A 59 -13.47 -20.28 -12.86
CA THR A 59 -14.67 -21.12 -12.65
C THR A 59 -15.98 -20.48 -13.13
N GLY A 60 -16.00 -19.16 -13.32
CA GLY A 60 -17.21 -18.39 -13.60
C GLY A 60 -18.22 -18.34 -12.43
N LYS A 61 -17.93 -18.99 -11.30
CA LYS A 61 -18.84 -19.10 -10.15
C LYS A 61 -19.26 -17.71 -9.64
N PHE A 62 -18.29 -16.83 -9.42
CA PHE A 62 -18.54 -15.46 -8.97
C PHE A 62 -19.43 -14.68 -9.94
N ARG A 63 -19.26 -14.85 -11.26
CA ARG A 63 -20.07 -14.13 -12.23
C ARG A 63 -21.53 -14.56 -12.20
N ARG A 64 -21.78 -15.88 -12.15
CA ARG A 64 -23.13 -16.44 -12.02
C ARG A 64 -23.79 -16.05 -10.70
N GLU A 65 -23.03 -16.08 -9.60
CA GLU A 65 -23.52 -15.73 -8.27
C GLU A 65 -24.06 -14.30 -8.21
N TYR A 66 -23.42 -13.36 -8.91
CA TYR A 66 -23.83 -11.95 -8.96
C TYR A 66 -24.60 -11.57 -10.23
N GLY A 67 -24.91 -12.52 -11.12
CA GLY A 67 -25.64 -12.26 -12.37
C GLY A 67 -24.92 -11.32 -13.36
N ILE A 68 -23.58 -11.38 -13.38
CA ILE A 68 -22.71 -10.48 -14.16
C ILE A 68 -21.95 -11.20 -15.27
N ASP A 69 -22.44 -12.33 -15.75
CA ASP A 69 -21.80 -13.17 -16.78
C ASP A 69 -21.40 -12.35 -18.02
N ASP A 70 -22.32 -11.57 -18.58
CA ASP A 70 -22.13 -10.78 -19.81
C ASP A 70 -21.71 -9.32 -19.56
N LYS A 71 -21.18 -9.02 -18.37
CA LYS A 71 -20.80 -7.65 -17.98
C LYS A 71 -19.29 -7.44 -17.98
N ILE A 72 -18.89 -6.21 -18.34
CA ILE A 72 -17.56 -5.68 -18.05
C ILE A 72 -17.54 -5.30 -16.56
N VAL A 73 -16.52 -5.75 -15.83
CA VAL A 73 -16.41 -5.54 -14.38
C VAL A 73 -15.23 -4.62 -14.11
N PHE A 74 -15.51 -3.47 -13.50
CA PHE A 74 -14.51 -2.62 -12.85
C PHE A 74 -14.46 -3.01 -11.38
N LEU A 75 -13.28 -3.41 -10.88
CA LEU A 75 -13.08 -3.86 -9.50
C LEU A 75 -12.20 -2.86 -8.75
N PHE A 76 -12.66 -2.43 -7.58
CA PHE A 76 -11.85 -1.74 -6.59
C PHE A 76 -11.53 -2.69 -5.44
N GLY A 77 -10.27 -3.14 -5.36
CA GLY A 77 -9.79 -4.11 -4.36
C GLY A 77 -8.99 -3.44 -3.25
N GLY A 78 -9.66 -2.67 -2.39
CA GLY A 78 -9.00 -1.92 -1.33
C GLY A 78 -9.96 -1.39 -0.27
N VAL A 79 -9.41 -0.66 0.70
CA VAL A 79 -10.21 0.01 1.73
C VAL A 79 -10.95 1.20 1.11
N LEU A 80 -12.24 1.36 1.41
CA LEU A 80 -13.01 2.53 1.00
C LEU A 80 -12.77 3.67 2.00
N GLY A 81 -12.08 4.71 1.57
CA GLY A 81 -11.90 5.91 2.40
C GLY A 81 -11.32 7.10 1.64
N PRO A 82 -11.30 8.30 2.28
CA PRO A 82 -10.87 9.54 1.64
C PRO A 82 -9.46 9.48 1.06
N SER A 83 -8.55 8.76 1.73
CA SER A 83 -7.17 8.57 1.25
C SER A 83 -7.07 7.76 -0.05
N GLN A 84 -8.15 7.11 -0.49
CA GLN A 84 -8.21 6.36 -1.74
C GLN A 84 -9.01 7.10 -2.82
N GLY A 85 -9.26 8.40 -2.64
CA GLY A 85 -9.94 9.24 -3.63
C GLY A 85 -11.45 9.05 -3.68
N LEU A 86 -12.04 8.50 -2.61
CA LEU A 86 -13.49 8.55 -2.43
C LEU A 86 -13.87 9.94 -1.93
N ASP A 87 -14.65 10.64 -2.74
CA ASP A 87 -15.34 11.86 -2.33
C ASP A 87 -16.30 11.54 -1.17
N LEU A 88 -16.43 12.47 -0.23
CA LEU A 88 -17.41 12.43 0.85
C LEU A 88 -18.75 13.00 0.39
#